data_AF-A0A1E7F4S3-F1
#
_entry.id   AF-A0A1E7F4S3-F1
#
_cell.length_a   1.000
_cell.length_b   1.000
_cell.length_c   1.000
_cell.angle_alpha   90.00
_cell.angle_beta   90.00
_cell.angle_gamma   90.00
#
_symmetry.space_group_name_H-M   'P 1'
#
loop_
_entity.id
_entity.type
_entity.pdbx_description
1 polymer ?
#
loop_
_entity_poly.entity_id
_entity_poly.type
_entity_poly.pdbx_seq_one_letter_code
_entity_poly.pdbx_strand_id
1 'polypeptide(L)' 'MEKHEKSQLDGDGGGTPKDIANRMKSRGLQELKFYCQMCEKQCRDQNGLKQHATSESHMRQMKIFTSNADNDDDD' A
#
# COMPACT_ATOMS: atom_id res chain seq x y z
N MET A 1 -4.70 -6.64 -31.90
CA MET A 1 -3.31 -6.88 -31.50
C MET A 1 -2.63 -5.53 -31.51
N GLU A 2 -2.95 -4.73 -30.50
CA GLU A 2 -2.06 -4.48 -29.35
C GLU A 2 -0.92 -3.58 -29.84
N LYS A 3 -0.61 -2.43 -29.22
CA LYS A 3 -0.20 -2.30 -27.82
C LYS A 3 -0.28 -0.81 -27.43
N HIS A 4 -0.99 -0.56 -26.33
CA HIS A 4 -0.70 0.45 -25.32
C HIS A 4 -0.66 1.93 -25.70
N GLU A 5 -1.85 2.53 -25.71
CA GLU A 5 -2.05 3.89 -25.20
C GLU A 5 -1.96 3.89 -23.66
N LYS A 6 -0.99 4.62 -23.11
CA LYS A 6 -0.94 5.01 -21.70
C LYS A 6 -0.38 6.43 -21.62
N SER A 7 -1.05 7.36 -22.30
CA SER A 7 -0.87 8.79 -22.04
C SER A 7 -1.84 9.20 -20.95
N GLN A 8 -1.42 9.03 -19.70
CA GLN A 8 -2.03 9.70 -18.55
C GLN A 8 -1.08 10.79 -18.09
N LEU A 9 -1.38 12.02 -18.52
CA LEU A 9 -0.72 13.25 -18.12
C LEU A 9 -1.58 13.91 -17.05
N ASP A 10 -1.24 13.69 -15.77
CA ASP A 10 -1.75 14.46 -14.65
C ASP A 10 -0.58 15.19 -13.97
N GLY A 11 -0.25 16.38 -14.49
CA GLY A 11 0.20 17.56 -13.75
C GLY A 11 1.43 17.50 -12.82
N ASP A 12 2.51 18.10 -13.32
CA ASP A 12 3.36 19.10 -12.62
C ASP A 12 4.24 18.65 -11.41
N GLY A 13 5.57 18.67 -11.62
CA GLY A 13 6.54 18.85 -10.50
C GLY A 13 7.30 17.62 -9.98
N GLY A 14 7.31 16.49 -10.67
CA GLY A 14 8.04 15.29 -10.23
C GLY A 14 9.56 15.36 -10.35
N GLY A 15 10.24 16.27 -9.64
CA GLY A 15 11.71 16.32 -9.67
C GLY A 15 12.37 17.47 -8.92
N THR A 16 11.63 18.43 -8.36
CA THR A 16 12.29 19.52 -7.62
C THR A 16 12.78 19.03 -6.25
N PRO A 17 13.88 19.58 -5.72
CA PRO A 17 14.35 19.27 -4.37
C PRO A 17 13.27 19.50 -3.30
N LYS A 18 12.34 20.43 -3.55
CA LYS A 18 11.21 20.73 -2.66
C LYS A 18 10.17 19.60 -2.64
N ASP A 19 9.89 18.99 -3.79
CA ASP A 19 8.97 17.85 -3.89
C ASP A 19 9.56 16.59 -3.28
N ILE A 20 10.87 16.36 -3.47
CA ILE A 20 11.60 15.28 -2.81
C ILE A 20 11.60 15.50 -1.30
N ALA A 21 11.88 16.71 -0.83
CA ALA A 21 11.86 17.06 0.59
C ALA A 21 10.45 16.92 1.21
N ASN A 22 9.39 17.32 0.52
CA ASN A 22 8.02 17.15 1.00
C ASN A 22 7.61 15.67 1.03
N ARG A 23 8.01 14.88 0.03
CA ARG A 23 7.81 13.42 0.03
C ARG A 23 8.57 12.75 1.18
N MET A 24 9.77 13.21 1.51
CA MET A 24 10.55 12.70 2.64
C MET A 24 10.00 13.13 3.99
N LYS A 25 9.59 14.39 4.16
CA LYS A 25 8.93 14.88 5.39
C LYS A 25 7.64 14.13 5.69
N SER A 26 6.87 13.76 4.67
CA SER A 26 5.61 13.00 4.82
C SER A 26 5.82 11.54 5.24
N ARG A 27 7.05 11.01 5.12
CA ARG A 27 7.43 9.66 5.56
C ARG A 27 7.98 9.63 6.99
N GLY A 28 8.34 10.79 7.55
CA GLY A 28 8.78 10.90 8.94
C GLY A 28 7.60 10.95 9.90
N LEU A 29 7.46 9.91 10.71
CA LEU A 29 6.70 9.94 11.97
C LEU A 29 5.16 10.03 11.88
N GLN A 30 4.54 9.37 10.91
CA GLN A 30 3.16 8.90 11.13
C GLN A 30 3.28 7.66 12.03
N GLU A 31 3.00 7.80 13.33
CA GLU A 31 2.91 6.66 14.24
C GLU A 31 2.01 5.58 13.61
N LEU A 32 2.31 4.30 13.86
CA LEU A 32 1.68 3.10 13.26
C LEU A 32 0.17 2.97 13.53
N LYS A 33 -0.49 4.03 14.00
CA LYS A 33 -1.90 4.09 14.37
C LYS A 33 -2.82 3.48 13.31
N PHE A 34 -2.52 3.70 12.03
CA PHE A 34 -3.31 3.17 10.93
C PHE A 34 -2.45 2.33 9.98
N TYR A 35 -1.83 1.28 10.51
CA TYR A 35 -0.98 0.36 9.75
C TYR A 35 -1.64 -1.01 9.59
N CYS A 36 -1.58 -1.57 8.38
CA CYS A 36 -2.02 -2.92 8.10
C CYS A 36 -0.84 -3.89 8.19
N GLN A 37 -0.84 -4.76 9.20
CA GLN A 37 0.23 -5.74 9.41
C GLN A 37 0.28 -6.77 8.27
N MET A 38 -0.88 -7.24 7.80
CA MET A 38 -0.96 -8.26 6.74
C MET A 38 -0.36 -7.77 5.42
N CYS A 39 -0.56 -6.50 5.08
CA CYS A 39 -0.09 -5.91 3.83
C CYS A 39 1.17 -5.04 4.00
N GLU A 40 1.72 -5.00 5.21
CA GLU A 40 2.82 -4.13 5.61
C GLU A 40 2.68 -2.67 5.12
N LYS A 41 1.43 -2.17 5.13
CA LYS A 41 1.05 -0.90 4.48
C LYS A 41 0.55 0.11 5.49
N GLN A 42 1.15 1.30 5.47
CA GLN A 42 0.63 2.45 6.21
C GLN A 42 -0.56 3.09 5.47
N CYS A 43 -1.66 3.27 6.19
CA CYS A 43 -2.85 4.00 5.77
C CYS A 43 -2.83 5.41 6.38
N ARG A 44 -3.46 6.36 5.69
CA ARG A 44 -3.44 7.78 6.04
C ARG A 44 -4.22 8.10 7.31
N ASP A 45 -5.30 7.38 7.55
CA ASP A 45 -6.28 7.63 8.60
C ASP A 45 -7.11 6.35 8.87
N GLN A 46 -7.98 6.41 9.87
CA GLN A 46 -8.81 5.28 10.30
C GLN A 46 -9.73 4.77 9.19
N ASN A 47 -10.32 5.67 8.40
CA ASN A 47 -11.21 5.29 7.33
C ASN A 47 -10.43 4.65 6.18
N GLY A 48 -9.24 5.18 5.88
CA GLY A 48 -8.30 4.58 4.94
C GLY A 48 -7.93 3.13 5.30
N LEU A 49 -7.67 2.85 6.59
CA LEU A 49 -7.42 1.47 7.03
C LEU A 49 -8.65 0.57 6.89
N LYS A 50 -9.84 1.09 7.23
CA LYS A 50 -11.10 0.35 7.10
C LYS A 50 -11.39 -0.04 5.65
N GLN A 51 -11.27 0.92 4.73
CA GLN A 51 -11.47 0.66 3.30
C GLN A 51 -10.39 -0.26 2.74
N HIS A 52 -9.15 -0.13 3.21
CA HIS A 52 -8.06 -1.02 2.84
C HIS A 52 -8.33 -2.47 3.25
N ALA A 53 -8.80 -2.71 4.48
CA ALA A 53 -9.14 -4.05 4.95
C ALA A 53 -10.26 -4.72 4.12
N THR A 54 -11.18 -3.94 3.55
CA THR A 54 -12.23 -4.45 2.66
C THR A 54 -11.82 -4.56 1.20
N SER A 55 -10.59 -4.16 0.84
CA SER A 55 -10.14 -4.18 -0.55
C SER A 55 -9.72 -5.58 -1.00
N GLU A 56 -9.82 -5.84 -2.30
CA GLU A 56 -9.41 -7.12 -2.90
C GLU A 56 -7.93 -7.43 -2.67
N SER A 57 -7.07 -6.40 -2.64
CA SER A 57 -5.64 -6.56 -2.35
C SER A 57 -5.42 -7.17 -0.96
N HIS A 58 -6.14 -6.69 0.05
CA HIS A 58 -6.03 -7.21 1.40
C HIS A 58 -6.59 -8.64 1.50
N MET A 59 -7.76 -8.87 0.89
CA MET A 59 -8.38 -10.20 0.87
C MET A 59 -7.51 -11.25 0.14
N ARG A 60 -6.82 -10.86 -0.94
CA ARG A 60 -5.88 -11.75 -1.63
C ARG A 60 -4.71 -12.13 -0.74
N GLN A 61 -4.16 -11.16 0.01
CA GLN A 61 -3.08 -11.40 0.96
C GLN A 61 -3.50 -12.38 2.06
N MET A 62 -4.72 -12.21 2.60
CA MET A 62 -5.28 -13.16 3.57
C MET A 62 -5.40 -14.57 3.01
N LYS A 63 -5.92 -14.72 1.77
CA LYS A 63 -6.06 -16.05 1.14
C LYS A 63 -4.70 -16.74 0.97
N ILE A 64 -3.67 -16.00 0.58
CA ILE A 64 -2.31 -16.54 0.43
C ILE A 64 -1.78 -16.99 1.79
N PHE A 65 -1.96 -16.18 2.83
CA PHE A 65 -1.53 -16.53 4.18
C PHE A 65 -2.25 -17.79 4.70
N THR A 66 -3.56 -17.88 4.50
CA THR A 66 -4.34 -19.07 4.92
C THR A 66 -3.97 -20.32 4.13
N SER A 67 -3.64 -20.19 2.84
CA SER A 67 -3.20 -21.32 2.02
C SER A 67 -1.80 -21.82 2.39
N ASN A 68 -0.93 -20.94 2.89
CA ASN A 68 0.41 -21.32 3.30
C ASN A 68 0.45 -21.91 4.72
N ALA A 69 -0.41 -21.45 5.63
CA ALA A 69 -0.44 -21.90 7.03
C ALA A 69 -0.82 -23.38 7.24
N ASP A 70 -1.31 -24.08 6.22
CA ASP A 70 -1.64 -25.52 6.27
C ASP A 70 -0.40 -26.43 6.19
N ASN A 71 0.78 -25.87 5.89
CA ASN A 71 2.02 -26.65 5.67
C ASN A 71 3.06 -26.50 6.79
N ASP A 72 2.79 -25.72 7.85
CA ASP A 72 3.75 -25.39 8.92
C ASP A 72 3.26 -25.84 10.32
N ASP A 73 2.52 -26.96 10.40
CA ASP A 73 2.11 -27.64 11.66
C ASP A 73 3.00 -28.88 11.91
N ASP A 74 4.34 -28.70 11.87
CA ASP A 74 5.33 -29.75 12.19
C ASP A 74 6.48 -29.15 13.05
N ASP A 75 6.54 -29.63 14.31
CA ASP A 75 7.52 -29.46 15.41
C ASP A 75 7.30 -28.35 16.47
#